data_AF-F0NNC0-F1
#
_entry.id   AF-F0NNC0-F1
#
_cell.length_a   1.000
_cell.length_b   1.000
_cell.length_c   1.000
_cell.angle_alpha   90.00
_cell.angle_beta   90.00
_cell.angle_gamma   90.00
#
_symmetry.space_group_name_H-M   'P 1'
#
loop_
_entity.id
_entity.type
_entity.pdbx_description
1 polymer ?
#
loop_
_entity_poly.entity_id
_entity_poly.type
_entity_poly.pdbx_seq_one_letter_code
_entity_poly.pdbx_strand_id
1 'polypeptide(L)'
;MLRMGESLGMSRKEILSYSPLPSTQSAINTWRKIAFERSWVEIMAAMHSLELVADKSLRKYGAKMHYFNEAILSSNDFPKEVKDFLREGYEADQSHAGEALKLIDKYSDDPEKIQVTVLRSFDAFAKYLTARLERGIEFDKNLMKVVL
;
A
#
# COMPACT_ATOMS: atom_id res chain seq x y z
N MET A 1 12.21 -3.74 -1.12
CA MET A 1 11.35 -4.35 -2.15
C MET A 1 12.11 -5.20 -3.16
N LEU A 2 13.01 -4.68 -4.01
CA LEU A 2 13.70 -5.52 -5.03
C LEU A 2 14.47 -6.71 -4.43
N ARG A 3 15.21 -6.49 -3.34
CA ARG A 3 15.93 -7.55 -2.62
C ARG A 3 15.00 -8.65 -2.07
N MET A 4 13.78 -8.28 -1.68
CA MET A 4 12.76 -9.26 -1.26
C MET A 4 12.37 -10.15 -2.43
N GLY A 5 12.11 -9.58 -3.62
CA GLY A 5 11.85 -10.36 -4.83
C GLY A 5 13.02 -11.27 -5.22
N GLU A 6 14.25 -10.76 -5.13
CA GLU A 6 15.48 -11.53 -5.36
C GLU A 6 15.58 -12.73 -4.40
N SER A 7 15.29 -12.53 -3.11
CA SER A 7 15.30 -13.60 -2.09
C SER A 7 14.22 -14.67 -2.29
N LEU A 8 13.18 -14.36 -3.07
CA LEU A 8 12.07 -15.25 -3.39
C LEU A 8 12.25 -15.92 -4.77
N GLY A 9 13.41 -15.76 -5.39
CA GLY A 9 13.79 -16.48 -6.61
C GLY A 9 13.55 -15.72 -7.93
N MET A 10 13.18 -14.44 -7.91
CA MET A 10 13.03 -13.64 -9.12
C MET A 10 14.21 -12.67 -9.29
N SER A 11 14.89 -12.72 -10.44
CA SER A 11 15.98 -11.77 -10.68
C SER A 11 15.46 -10.34 -10.81
N ARG A 12 16.26 -9.36 -10.40
CA ARG A 12 15.93 -7.94 -10.58
C ARG A 12 15.63 -7.56 -12.04
N LYS A 13 16.33 -8.17 -12.99
CA LYS A 13 16.08 -7.96 -14.42
C LYS A 13 14.67 -8.39 -14.80
N GLU A 14 14.23 -9.55 -14.32
CA GLU A 14 12.86 -10.02 -14.53
C GLU A 14 11.86 -9.09 -13.87
N ILE A 15 12.02 -8.75 -12.58
CA ILE A 15 11.12 -7.85 -11.85
C ILE A 15 10.91 -6.53 -12.62
N LEU A 16 11.99 -5.91 -13.09
CA LEU A 16 11.95 -4.63 -13.80
C LEU A 16 11.43 -4.74 -15.25
N SER A 17 11.40 -5.95 -15.81
CA SER A 17 10.87 -6.18 -17.16
C SER A 17 9.34 -6.31 -17.19
N TYR A 18 8.70 -6.59 -16.05
CA TYR A 18 7.26 -6.70 -15.97
C TYR A 18 6.60 -5.33 -16.13
N SER A 19 5.68 -5.24 -17.09
CA SER A 19 4.74 -4.13 -17.13
C SER A 19 3.74 -4.25 -15.97
N PRO A 20 3.33 -3.13 -15.35
CA PRO A 20 2.27 -3.14 -14.35
C PRO A 20 0.97 -3.69 -14.96
N LEU A 21 0.20 -4.44 -14.18
CA LEU A 21 -1.13 -4.89 -14.61
C LEU A 21 -2.06 -3.68 -14.88
N PRO A 22 -3.10 -3.84 -15.73
CA PRO A 22 -4.01 -2.74 -16.07
C PRO A 22 -4.60 -2.03 -14.85
N SER A 23 -4.96 -2.77 -13.80
CA SER A 23 -5.48 -2.20 -12.54
C SER A 23 -4.46 -1.32 -11.81
N THR A 24 -3.17 -1.71 -11.80
CA THR A 24 -2.08 -0.88 -11.27
C THR A 24 -1.89 0.38 -12.12
N GLN A 25 -1.93 0.27 -13.45
CA GLN A 25 -1.84 1.44 -14.34
C GLN A 25 -3.00 2.41 -14.12
N SER A 26 -4.21 1.90 -13.98
CA SER A 26 -5.42 2.69 -13.70
C SER A 26 -5.31 3.45 -12.37
N ALA A 27 -4.82 2.79 -11.31
CA ALA A 27 -4.60 3.41 -10.01
C ALA A 27 -3.55 4.54 -10.09
N ILE A 28 -2.40 4.26 -10.73
CA ILE A 28 -1.33 5.27 -10.95
C ILE A 28 -1.86 6.47 -11.74
N ASN A 29 -2.64 6.25 -12.80
CA ASN A 29 -3.22 7.33 -13.58
C ASN A 29 -4.22 8.17 -12.77
N THR A 30 -4.95 7.54 -11.84
CA THR A 30 -5.85 8.26 -10.93
C THR A 30 -5.09 9.17 -9.98
N TRP A 31 -4.02 8.68 -9.35
CA TRP A 31 -3.17 9.51 -8.49
C TRP A 31 -2.44 10.61 -9.25
N ARG A 32 -1.97 10.32 -10.47
CA ARG A 32 -1.41 11.35 -11.37
C ARG A 32 -2.43 12.44 -11.66
N LYS A 33 -3.68 12.07 -11.98
CA LYS A 33 -4.75 13.04 -12.24
C LYS A 33 -5.05 13.90 -11.01
N ILE A 34 -5.11 13.30 -9.81
CA ILE A 34 -5.23 14.04 -8.55
C ILE A 34 -4.07 15.04 -8.41
N ALA A 35 -2.83 14.60 -8.66
CA ALA A 35 -1.64 15.44 -8.57
C ALA A 35 -1.62 16.64 -9.53
N PHE A 36 -2.27 16.53 -10.70
CA PHE A 36 -2.35 17.62 -11.67
C PHE A 36 -3.51 18.57 -11.45
N GLU A 37 -4.63 18.09 -10.88
CA GLU A 37 -5.90 18.82 -10.86
C GLU A 37 -6.31 19.33 -9.47
N ARG A 38 -5.64 18.89 -8.40
CA ARG A 38 -6.06 19.14 -7.01
C ARG A 38 -5.04 19.97 -6.25
N SER A 39 -5.48 20.55 -5.14
CA SER A 39 -4.60 21.30 -4.25
C SER A 39 -3.54 20.39 -3.62
N TRP A 40 -2.42 20.96 -3.16
CA TRP A 40 -1.35 20.17 -2.54
C TRP A 40 -1.83 19.43 -1.27
N VAL A 41 -2.79 19.99 -0.52
CA VAL A 41 -3.38 19.35 0.66
C VAL A 41 -4.19 18.12 0.28
N GLU A 42 -5.00 18.22 -0.79
CA GLU A 42 -5.75 17.08 -1.33
C GLU A 42 -4.80 15.98 -1.86
N ILE A 43 -3.68 16.36 -2.49
CA ILE A 43 -2.67 15.41 -2.96
C ILE A 43 -2.02 14.70 -1.77
N MET A 44 -1.62 15.47 -0.74
CA MET A 44 -1.03 14.94 0.48
C MET A 44 -2.00 13.96 1.16
N ALA A 45 -3.28 14.33 1.28
CA ALA A 45 -4.32 13.48 1.84
C ALA A 45 -4.54 12.21 1.01
N ALA A 46 -4.59 12.33 -0.32
CA ALA A 46 -4.75 11.18 -1.21
C ALA A 46 -3.63 10.16 -1.04
N MET A 47 -2.39 10.59 -0.82
CA MET A 47 -1.23 9.69 -0.77
C MET A 47 -0.95 9.16 0.64
N HIS A 48 -0.89 10.03 1.65
CA HIS A 48 -0.52 9.60 3.00
C HIS A 48 -1.62 8.83 3.72
N SER A 49 -2.89 8.99 3.32
CA SER A 49 -3.96 8.12 3.83
C SER A 49 -3.76 6.64 3.44
N LEU A 50 -2.98 6.34 2.39
CA LEU A 50 -2.69 4.97 1.97
C LEU A 50 -1.66 4.28 2.87
N GLU A 51 -0.83 5.04 3.59
CA GLU A 51 0.17 4.53 4.55
C GLU A 51 -0.50 3.86 5.76
N LEU A 52 -1.77 4.19 6.03
CA LEU A 52 -2.58 3.52 7.05
C LEU A 52 -2.67 2.00 6.81
N VAL A 53 -2.46 1.50 5.58
CA VAL A 53 -2.45 0.05 5.30
C VAL A 53 -1.46 -0.72 6.16
N ALA A 54 -0.34 -0.10 6.55
CA ALA A 54 0.73 -0.70 7.33
C ALA A 54 0.80 -0.16 8.77
N ASP A 55 -0.11 0.74 9.16
CA ASP A 55 -0.20 1.22 10.53
C ASP A 55 -0.81 0.15 11.45
N LYS A 56 0.04 -0.52 12.23
CA LYS A 56 -0.37 -1.51 13.24
C LYS A 56 -1.29 -0.95 14.32
N SER A 57 -1.31 0.36 14.53
CA SER A 57 -2.14 1.01 15.54
C SER A 57 -3.63 0.97 15.22
N LEU A 58 -4.01 0.73 13.95
CA LEU A 58 -5.40 0.62 13.49
C LEU A 58 -6.25 -0.40 14.27
N ARG A 59 -5.62 -1.42 14.88
CA ARG A 59 -6.29 -2.36 15.78
C ARG A 59 -6.98 -1.67 16.97
N LYS A 60 -6.36 -0.62 17.51
CA LYS A 60 -6.91 0.20 18.61
C LYS A 60 -8.17 0.97 18.17
N TYR A 61 -8.30 1.20 16.87
CA TYR A 61 -9.41 1.93 16.25
C TYR A 61 -10.44 1.00 15.58
N GLY A 62 -10.35 -0.32 15.83
CA GLY A 62 -11.38 -1.29 15.44
C GLY A 62 -11.08 -2.14 14.20
N ALA A 63 -9.89 -2.01 13.60
CA ALA A 63 -9.48 -2.89 12.49
C ALA A 63 -9.53 -4.37 12.90
N LYS A 64 -10.11 -5.22 12.04
CA LYS A 64 -10.34 -6.65 12.33
C LYS A 64 -9.14 -7.54 12.07
N MET A 65 -8.12 -7.02 11.37
CA MET A 65 -6.87 -7.73 11.07
C MET A 65 -5.67 -6.77 11.07
N HIS A 66 -4.47 -7.34 11.21
CA HIS A 66 -3.21 -6.64 10.91
C HIS A 66 -2.95 -6.72 9.40
N TYR A 67 -2.00 -5.92 8.90
CA TYR A 67 -1.58 -6.00 7.50
C TYR A 67 -1.05 -7.40 7.14
N PHE A 68 -0.30 -8.02 8.06
CA PHE A 68 0.19 -9.38 7.97
C PHE A 68 0.32 -9.98 9.38
N ASN A 69 0.54 -11.29 9.50
CA ASN A 69 0.83 -11.93 10.78
C ASN A 69 2.23 -11.52 11.28
N GLU A 70 2.29 -10.79 12.40
CA GLU A 70 3.54 -10.23 12.96
C GLU A 70 4.59 -11.30 13.26
N ALA A 71 4.19 -12.55 13.49
CA ALA A 71 5.11 -13.68 13.68
C ALA A 71 6.10 -13.84 12.51
N ILE A 72 5.72 -13.43 11.29
CA ILE A 72 6.57 -13.41 10.08
C ILE A 72 7.90 -12.68 10.35
N LEU A 73 7.89 -11.61 11.15
CA LEU A 73 9.09 -10.79 11.42
C LEU A 73 10.12 -11.49 12.32
N SER A 74 9.72 -12.59 12.97
CA SER A 74 10.55 -13.35 13.91
C SER A 74 10.78 -14.80 13.50
N SER A 75 9.97 -15.34 12.59
CA SER A 75 10.08 -16.74 12.18
C SER A 75 11.26 -16.99 11.23
N ASN A 76 11.62 -18.27 11.12
CA ASN A 76 12.63 -18.77 10.19
C ASN A 76 12.02 -19.22 8.86
N ASP A 77 10.71 -19.08 8.67
CA ASP A 77 10.01 -19.55 7.47
C ASP A 77 10.21 -18.60 6.27
N PHE A 78 10.68 -17.38 6.53
CA PHE A 78 10.86 -16.34 5.51
C PHE A 78 12.31 -15.84 5.43
N PRO A 79 12.81 -15.53 4.22
CA PRO A 79 14.10 -14.88 4.03
C PRO A 79 14.24 -13.58 4.83
N LYS A 80 15.48 -13.21 5.14
CA LYS A 80 15.78 -11.96 5.86
C LYS A 80 15.25 -10.75 5.11
N GLU A 81 15.35 -10.73 3.79
CA GLU A 81 14.96 -9.61 2.94
C GLU A 81 13.45 -9.36 2.93
N VAL A 82 12.63 -10.42 3.14
CA VAL A 82 11.18 -10.30 3.37
C VAL A 82 10.93 -9.57 4.68
N LYS A 83 11.61 -10.00 5.74
CA LYS A 83 11.47 -9.41 7.08
C LYS A 83 11.95 -7.97 7.11
N ASP A 84 13.11 -7.68 6.51
CA ASP A 84 13.65 -6.33 6.38
C ASP A 84 12.64 -5.41 5.69
N PHE A 85 12.07 -5.83 4.54
CA PHE A 85 11.11 -4.99 3.81
C PHE A 85 9.81 -4.75 4.58
N LEU A 86 9.22 -5.78 5.19
CA LEU A 86 7.96 -5.65 5.93
C LEU A 86 8.14 -4.86 7.23
N ARG A 87 9.33 -4.93 7.84
CA ARG A 87 9.66 -4.22 9.08
C ARG A 87 9.68 -2.70 8.90
N GLU A 88 10.20 -2.20 7.78
CA GLU A 88 10.26 -0.75 7.52
C GLU A 88 8.90 -0.07 7.71
N GLY A 89 7.85 -0.55 7.03
CA GLY A 89 6.50 0.02 7.17
C GLY A 89 5.89 -0.25 8.55
N TYR A 90 6.10 -1.46 9.10
CA TYR A 90 5.58 -1.84 10.40
C TYR A 90 6.14 -1.01 11.59
N GLU A 91 7.36 -0.48 11.44
CA GLU A 91 8.02 0.38 12.43
C GLU A 91 7.80 1.88 12.15
N ALA A 92 7.79 2.32 10.88
CA ALA A 92 7.74 3.73 10.53
C ALA A 92 6.31 4.30 10.35
N ASP A 93 5.39 3.54 9.74
CA ASP A 93 4.14 4.10 9.21
C ASP A 93 3.16 4.57 10.29
N GLN A 94 3.28 4.04 11.53
CA GLN A 94 2.48 4.52 12.67
C GLN A 94 2.70 6.01 12.94
N SER A 95 3.96 6.47 12.90
CA SER A 95 4.28 7.87 13.18
C SER A 95 4.09 8.72 11.93
N HIS A 96 4.45 8.17 10.76
CA HIS A 96 4.44 8.89 9.50
C HIS A 96 3.02 9.25 9.04
N ALA A 97 2.09 8.29 9.04
CA ALA A 97 0.70 8.54 8.67
C ALA A 97 0.04 9.52 9.65
N GLY A 98 0.30 9.36 10.96
CA GLY A 98 -0.25 10.24 11.99
C GLY A 98 0.23 11.69 11.88
N GLU A 99 1.51 11.91 11.58
CA GLU A 99 2.05 13.26 11.37
C GLU A 99 1.49 13.90 10.10
N ALA A 100 1.43 13.16 9.00
CA ALA A 100 0.86 13.64 7.75
C ALA A 100 -0.62 14.06 7.91
N LEU A 101 -1.43 13.23 8.57
CA LEU A 101 -2.85 13.52 8.81
C LEU A 101 -3.06 14.76 9.67
N LYS A 102 -2.17 15.05 10.64
CA LYS A 102 -2.23 16.31 11.42
C LYS A 102 -1.95 17.54 10.56
N LEU A 103 -1.01 17.44 9.62
CA LEU A 103 -0.72 18.54 8.70
C LEU A 103 -1.90 18.76 7.75
N ILE A 104 -2.48 17.68 7.23
CA ILE A 104 -3.68 17.74 6.39
C ILE A 104 -4.80 18.44 7.16
N ASP A 105 -5.13 18.00 8.38
CA ASP A 105 -6.18 18.60 9.22
C ASP A 105 -5.92 20.10 9.45
N LYS A 106 -4.68 20.48 9.76
CA LYS A 106 -4.27 21.87 9.99
C LYS A 106 -4.43 22.77 8.75
N TYR A 107 -4.17 22.26 7.55
CA TYR A 107 -4.19 23.04 6.31
C TYR A 107 -5.44 22.77 5.46
N SER A 108 -6.45 22.09 6.02
CA SER A 108 -7.70 21.78 5.33
C SER A 108 -8.62 23.00 5.30
N ASP A 109 -8.55 23.79 4.22
CA ASP A 109 -9.49 24.90 4.01
C ASP A 109 -10.92 24.42 3.67
N ASP A 110 -11.04 23.26 3.01
CA ASP A 110 -12.31 22.63 2.61
C ASP A 110 -12.26 21.12 2.90
N PRO A 111 -12.69 20.69 4.10
CA PRO A 111 -12.62 19.29 4.52
C PRO A 111 -13.42 18.35 3.62
N GLU A 112 -14.55 18.80 3.05
CA GLU A 112 -15.41 17.95 2.21
C GLU A 112 -14.70 17.60 0.89
N LYS A 113 -14.03 18.57 0.26
CA LYS A 113 -13.23 18.29 -0.95
C LYS A 113 -12.10 17.30 -0.67
N ILE A 114 -11.44 17.43 0.48
CA ILE A 114 -10.38 16.52 0.89
C ILE A 114 -10.93 15.11 1.10
N GLN A 115 -12.06 14.97 1.79
CA GLN A 115 -12.73 13.68 1.97
C GLN A 115 -13.09 13.01 0.63
N VAL A 116 -13.66 13.77 -0.31
CA VAL A 116 -13.98 13.25 -1.66
C VAL A 116 -12.73 12.77 -2.39
N THR A 117 -11.64 13.54 -2.32
CA THR A 117 -10.37 13.16 -2.96
C THR A 117 -9.74 11.93 -2.30
N VAL A 118 -9.80 11.80 -0.97
CA VAL A 118 -9.33 10.61 -0.23
C VAL A 118 -10.13 9.36 -0.62
N LEU A 119 -11.46 9.44 -0.69
CA LEU A 119 -12.30 8.31 -1.10
C LEU A 119 -11.96 7.84 -2.53
N ARG A 120 -11.73 8.79 -3.45
CA ARG A 120 -11.26 8.46 -4.81
C ARG A 120 -9.87 7.80 -4.81
N SER A 121 -9.00 8.19 -3.87
CA SER A 121 -7.69 7.54 -3.68
C SER A 121 -7.83 6.12 -3.14
N PHE A 122 -8.78 5.88 -2.22
CA PHE A 122 -9.07 4.54 -1.69
C PHE A 122 -9.60 3.59 -2.77
N ASP A 123 -10.46 4.06 -3.67
CA ASP A 123 -10.90 3.25 -4.82
C ASP A 123 -9.73 2.86 -5.74
N ALA A 124 -8.79 3.78 -5.97
CA ALA A 124 -7.57 3.50 -6.73
C ALA A 124 -6.68 2.50 -5.99
N PHE A 125 -6.54 2.66 -4.68
CA PHE A 125 -5.72 1.78 -3.85
C PHE A 125 -6.29 0.35 -3.77
N ALA A 126 -7.61 0.20 -3.66
CA ALA A 126 -8.27 -1.10 -3.71
C ALA A 126 -7.96 -1.83 -5.03
N LYS A 127 -8.08 -1.15 -6.17
CA LYS A 127 -7.70 -1.71 -7.49
C LYS A 127 -6.23 -2.13 -7.53
N TYR A 128 -5.35 -1.31 -6.96
CA TYR A 128 -3.93 -1.62 -6.88
C TYR A 128 -3.62 -2.82 -5.99
N LEU A 129 -4.27 -2.95 -4.83
CA LEU A 129 -4.12 -4.13 -3.96
C LEU A 129 -4.65 -5.40 -4.62
N THR A 130 -5.79 -5.33 -5.30
CA THR A 130 -6.30 -6.46 -6.10
C THR A 130 -5.30 -6.86 -7.19
N ALA A 131 -4.67 -5.89 -7.87
CA ALA A 131 -3.64 -6.17 -8.87
C ALA A 131 -2.41 -6.90 -8.28
N ARG A 132 -2.05 -6.63 -7.01
CA ARG A 132 -0.99 -7.39 -6.32
C ARG A 132 -1.39 -8.86 -6.16
N LEU A 133 -2.64 -9.12 -5.80
CA LEU A 133 -3.17 -10.48 -5.64
C LEU A 133 -3.29 -11.20 -7.00
N GLU A 134 -3.82 -10.53 -8.02
CA GLU A 134 -3.91 -11.05 -9.40
C GLU A 134 -2.53 -11.48 -9.92
N ARG A 135 -1.50 -10.66 -9.71
CA ARG A 135 -0.13 -11.03 -10.07
C ARG A 135 0.37 -12.24 -9.28
N GLY A 136 0.00 -12.34 -8.00
CA GLY A 136 0.28 -13.54 -7.19
C GLY A 136 -0.34 -14.81 -7.77
N ILE A 137 -1.59 -14.73 -8.24
CA ILE A 137 -2.31 -15.84 -8.89
C ILE A 137 -1.66 -16.26 -10.21
N GLU A 138 -1.12 -15.31 -10.99
CA GLU A 138 -0.37 -15.64 -12.21
C GLU A 138 0.90 -16.46 -11.92
N PHE A 139 1.55 -16.22 -10.78
CA PHE A 139 2.72 -16.99 -10.33
C PHE A 139 2.35 -18.31 -9.65
N ASP A 140 1.32 -18.33 -8.81
CA ASP A 140 0.83 -19.53 -8.13
C ASP A 140 -0.69 -19.68 -8.28
N LYS A 141 -1.09 -20.55 -9.21
CA LYS A 141 -2.51 -20.85 -9.46
C LYS A 141 -3.20 -21.50 -8.26
N ASN A 142 -2.47 -22.07 -7.30
CA ASN A 142 -3.11 -22.61 -6.10
C ASN A 142 -3.68 -21.52 -5.21
N LEU A 143 -3.19 -20.27 -5.33
CA LEU A 143 -3.70 -19.14 -4.57
C LEU A 143 -5.18 -18.86 -4.87
N MET A 144 -5.64 -19.15 -6.09
CA MET A 144 -7.07 -19.08 -6.45
C MET A 144 -7.96 -19.94 -5.54
N LYS A 145 -7.48 -21.12 -5.12
CA LYS A 145 -8.25 -22.04 -4.25
C LYS A 145 -8.37 -21.56 -2.80
N VAL A 146 -7.54 -20.60 -2.41
CA VAL A 146 -7.56 -20.01 -1.06
C VAL A 146 -8.41 -18.74 -1.04
N VAL A 147 -8.52 -18.06 -2.19
CA VAL A 147 -9.23 -16.79 -2.35
C VAL A 147 -10.72 -16.98 -2.70
N LEU A 148 -11.07 -18.03 -3.45
CA LEU A 148 -12.44 -18.38 -3.88
C LEU A 148 -13.01 -19.53 -3.04
#